data_AF-Q71N38-F1
#
_entry.id   AF-Q71N38-F1
#
_cell.length_a   1.000
_cell.length_b   1.000
_cell.length_c   1.000
_cell.angle_alpha   90.00
_cell.angle_beta   90.00
_cell.angle_gamma   90.00
#
_symmetry.space_group_name_H-M   'P 1'
#
loop_
_entity.id
_entity.type
_entity.pdbx_description
1 polymer ?
#
loop_
_entity_poly.entity_id
_entity_poly.type
_entity_poly.pdbx_seq_one_letter_code
_entity_poly.pdbx_strand_id
1 'polypeptide(L)' 'RPDNFVFGQSGAGNNWAKGHYTEGAELVDSVLDVVRKEAEGCDCLQGFQLTHSLGGGTGSGMGTLLISKVREEYPDRI' A
#
# COMPACT_ATOMS: atom_id res chain seq x y z
N ARG A 1 0.01 9.78 -13.09
CA ARG A 1 1.01 10.86 -12.95
C ARG A 1 2.33 10.20 -12.58
N PRO A 2 3.48 10.64 -13.12
CA PRO A 2 4.78 10.04 -12.80
C PRO A 2 5.07 9.97 -11.29
N ASP A 3 4.60 10.99 -10.55
CA ASP A 3 4.81 11.13 -9.10
C ASP A 3 4.09 10.05 -8.27
N ASN A 4 3.14 9.31 -8.84
CA ASN A 4 2.36 8.29 -8.12
C ASN A 4 2.97 6.89 -8.28
N PHE A 5 4.07 6.75 -9.03
CA PHE A 5 4.79 5.48 -9.13
C PHE A 5 5.80 5.36 -7.99
N VAL A 6 5.55 4.41 -7.07
CA VAL A 6 6.44 4.07 -5.96
C VAL A 6 6.97 2.65 -6.17
N PHE A 7 8.28 2.46 -6.05
CA PHE A 7 8.93 1.16 -6.24
C PHE A 7 10.16 1.02 -5.34
N GLY A 8 10.40 -0.20 -4.85
CA GLY A 8 11.62 -0.57 -4.12
C GLY A 8 12.71 -1.09 -5.06
N GLN A 9 13.93 -1.20 -4.55
CA GLN A 9 15.06 -1.83 -5.25
C GLN A 9 15.15 -3.35 -5.02
N SER A 10 14.33 -3.86 -4.10
CA SER A 10 14.31 -5.27 -3.67
C SER A 10 12.90 -5.86 -3.81
N GLY A 11 12.84 -7.18 -3.94
CA GLY A 11 11.59 -7.93 -4.10
C GLY A 11 11.34 -8.89 -2.94
N ALA A 12 10.05 -9.20 -2.72
CA ALA A 12 9.66 -10.16 -1.69
C ALA A 12 9.96 -11.62 -2.05
N GLY A 13 10.30 -11.93 -3.32
CA GLY A 13 10.73 -13.28 -3.74
C GLY A 13 9.73 -14.39 -3.43
N ASN A 14 8.44 -14.18 -3.74
CA ASN A 14 7.34 -15.11 -3.40
C ASN A 14 7.20 -15.44 -1.90
N ASN A 15 7.72 -14.59 -1.02
CA ASN A 15 7.57 -14.75 0.43
C ASN A 15 6.66 -13.64 1.00
N TRP A 16 5.51 -14.04 1.56
CA TRP A 16 4.58 -13.11 2.20
C TRP A 16 5.20 -12.35 3.38
N ALA A 17 5.97 -13.05 4.23
CA ALA A 17 6.57 -12.43 5.43
C ALA A 17 7.58 -11.34 5.05
N LYS A 18 8.36 -11.54 3.97
CA LYS A 18 9.22 -10.48 3.43
C LYS A 18 8.40 -9.29 2.95
N GLY A 19 7.31 -9.54 2.22
CA GLY A 19 6.42 -8.50 1.73
C GLY A 19 5.71 -7.73 2.85
N HIS A 20 5.41 -8.38 3.98
CA HIS A 20 4.62 -7.78 5.06
C HIS A 20 5.47 -7.14 6.16
N TYR A 21 6.55 -7.80 6.58
CA TYR A 21 7.31 -7.39 7.77
C TYR A 21 8.64 -6.69 7.46
N THR A 22 9.22 -6.87 6.26
CA THR A 22 10.53 -6.30 5.93
C THR A 22 10.46 -5.37 4.71
N GLU A 23 10.50 -5.92 3.50
CA GLU A 23 10.64 -5.16 2.26
C GLU A 23 9.45 -4.23 2.02
N GLY A 24 8.23 -4.69 2.30
CA GLY A 24 7.05 -3.83 2.17
C GLY A 24 6.92 -2.82 3.30
N ALA A 25 7.46 -3.11 4.49
CA ALA A 25 7.45 -2.17 5.61
C ALA A 25 8.38 -0.98 5.37
N GLU A 26 9.50 -1.17 4.66
CA GLU A 26 10.36 -0.06 4.24
C GLU A 26 9.71 0.84 3.18
N LEU A 27 8.79 0.30 2.37
CA LEU A 27 8.18 1.02 1.25
C LEU A 27 6.82 1.66 1.61
N VAL A 28 6.11 1.13 2.61
CA VAL A 28 4.71 1.48 2.88
C VAL A 28 4.52 2.97 3.19
N ASP A 29 5.44 3.59 3.91
CA ASP A 29 5.34 5.01 4.29
C ASP A 29 5.36 5.92 3.06
N SER A 30 6.22 5.62 2.07
CA SER A 30 6.26 6.36 0.81
C SER A 30 4.96 6.19 0.00
N VAL A 31 4.34 5.00 0.07
CA VAL A 31 3.04 4.76 -0.57
C VAL A 31 1.93 5.54 0.13
N LEU A 32 1.92 5.55 1.47
CA LEU A 32 0.92 6.28 2.27
C LEU A 32 1.01 7.79 2.04
N ASP A 33 2.21 8.35 1.90
CA ASP A 33 2.37 9.78 1.59
C ASP A 33 1.77 10.15 0.22
N VAL A 34 1.89 9.27 -0.79
CA VAL A 34 1.24 9.47 -2.09
C VAL A 34 -0.27 9.34 -1.97
N VAL A 35 -0.75 8.32 -1.25
CA VAL A 35 -2.19 8.12 -1.00
C VAL A 35 -2.80 9.33 -0.30
N ARG A 36 -2.12 9.88 0.71
CA ARG A 36 -2.55 11.07 1.45
C ARG A 36 -2.68 12.28 0.53
N LYS A 37 -1.67 12.57 -0.29
CA LYS A 37 -1.70 13.69 -1.25
C LYS A 37 -2.86 13.60 -2.23
N GLU A 38 -3.16 12.40 -2.74
CA GLU A 38 -4.28 12.20 -3.64
C GLU A 38 -5.64 12.28 -2.90
N ALA A 39 -5.71 11.79 -1.66
CA ALA A 39 -6.89 11.89 -0.81
C ALA A 39 -7.23 13.34 -0.44
N GLU A 40 -6.23 14.17 -0.10
CA GLU A 40 -6.38 15.60 0.18
C GLU A 40 -6.83 16.40 -1.05
N GLY A 41 -6.57 15.89 -2.26
CA GLY A 41 -7.05 16.47 -3.51
C GLY A 41 -8.52 16.18 -3.82
N CYS A 42 -9.19 15.34 -3.03
CA CYS A 42 -10.61 15.03 -3.19
C CYS A 42 -11.48 15.86 -2.22
N ASP A 43 -12.56 16.47 -2.73
CA ASP A 43 -13.53 17.17 -1.88
C ASP A 43 -14.21 16.23 -0.86
N CYS A 44 -14.51 14.99 -1.26
CA CYS A 44 -15.13 13.98 -0.41
C CYS A 44 -14.75 12.55 -0.84
N LEU A 45 -13.63 12.07 -0.31
CA LEU A 45 -13.16 10.70 -0.55
C LEU A 45 -14.20 9.67 -0.04
N GLN A 46 -14.60 8.74 -0.92
CA GLN A 46 -15.60 7.71 -0.59
C GLN A 46 -14.98 6.40 -0.09
N GLY A 47 -13.79 6.06 -0.58
CA GLY A 47 -13.11 4.82 -0.23
C GLY A 47 -11.99 4.49 -1.22
N PHE A 48 -11.45 3.28 -1.09
CA PHE A 48 -10.28 2.83 -1.85
C PHE A 48 -10.58 1.53 -2.59
N GLN A 49 -9.97 1.36 -3.76
CA GLN A 49 -9.94 0.08 -4.46
C GLN A 49 -8.51 -0.46 -4.46
N LEU A 50 -8.30 -1.64 -3.89
CA LEU A 50 -7.01 -2.31 -3.85
C LEU A 50 -7.00 -3.49 -4.82
N THR A 51 -6.04 -3.51 -5.74
CA THR A 51 -5.82 -4.64 -6.66
C THR A 51 -4.46 -5.25 -6.38
N HIS A 52 -4.43 -6.51 -5.98
CA HIS A 52 -3.20 -7.24 -5.69
C HIS A 52 -3.39 -8.75 -5.88
N SER A 53 -2.30 -9.48 -6.12
CA SER A 53 -2.31 -10.95 -6.18
C SER A 53 -2.25 -11.55 -4.78
N LEU A 54 -2.95 -12.66 -4.55
CA LEU A 54 -2.88 -13.40 -3.27
C LEU A 54 -1.73 -14.43 -3.21
N GLY A 55 -1.27 -14.96 -4.34
CA GLY A 55 -0.27 -16.04 -4.35
C GLY A 55 1.19 -15.59 -4.29
N GLY A 56 1.50 -14.35 -4.67
CA GLY A 56 2.87 -13.82 -4.70
C GLY A 56 3.24 -13.05 -3.43
N GLY A 57 4.53 -12.95 -3.11
CA GLY A 57 5.01 -12.36 -1.85
C GLY A 57 4.77 -10.85 -1.71
N THR A 58 5.02 -10.07 -2.76
CA THR A 58 4.81 -8.62 -2.74
C THR A 58 3.32 -8.29 -2.74
N GLY A 59 2.56 -8.85 -3.69
CA GLY A 59 1.12 -8.59 -3.79
C GLY A 59 0.38 -8.98 -2.51
N SER A 60 0.65 -10.17 -1.96
CA SER A 60 -0.02 -10.61 -0.74
C SER A 60 0.49 -9.88 0.50
N GLY A 61 1.81 -9.83 0.72
CA GLY A 61 2.41 -9.27 1.94
C GLY A 61 2.26 -7.76 2.06
N MET A 62 2.64 -7.02 1.02
CA MET A 62 2.54 -5.57 1.03
C MET A 62 1.07 -5.13 0.90
N GLY A 63 0.26 -5.84 0.12
CA GLY A 63 -1.18 -5.55 0.03
C GLY A 63 -1.89 -5.66 1.38
N THR A 64 -1.63 -6.71 2.17
CA THR A 64 -2.22 -6.86 3.51
C THR A 64 -1.65 -5.87 4.53
N LEU A 65 -0.41 -5.42 4.37
CA LEU A 65 0.16 -4.35 5.18
C LEU A 65 -0.54 -3.02 4.88
N LEU A 66 -0.65 -2.67 3.60
CA LEU A 66 -1.22 -1.41 3.14
C LEU A 66 -2.69 -1.28 3.56
N ILE A 67 -3.51 -2.31 3.40
CA ILE A 67 -4.93 -2.25 3.81
C ILE A 67 -5.09 -2.00 5.31
N SER A 68 -4.20 -2.58 6.13
CA SER A 68 -4.20 -2.36 7.58
C SER A 68 -3.90 -0.91 7.91
N LYS A 69 -2.93 -0.31 7.22
CA LYS A 69 -2.56 1.11 7.38
C LYS A 69 -3.61 2.08 6.88
N VAL A 70 -4.22 1.80 5.73
CA VAL A 70 -5.32 2.63 5.23
C VAL A 70 -6.51 2.59 6.18
N ARG A 71 -6.81 1.43 6.79
CA ARG A 71 -7.86 1.33 7.81
C ARG A 71 -7.53 2.12 9.09
N GLU A 72 -6.26 2.24 9.46
CA GLU A 72 -5.82 3.07 10.58
C GLU A 72 -5.99 4.57 10.29
N GLU A 73 -5.62 5.04 9.10
CA GLU A 73 -5.71 6.48 8.74
C GLU A 73 -7.13 6.90 8.30
N TYR A 74 -7.90 5.99 7.70
CA TYR A 74 -9.22 6.26 7.12
C TYR A 74 -10.28 5.24 7.61
N PRO A 75 -10.59 5.22 8.92
CA PRO A 75 -11.40 4.16 9.53
C PRO A 75 -12.83 4.04 8.97
N ASP A 76 -13.43 5.14 8.50
CA ASP A 76 -14.79 5.17 7.96
C ASP A 76 -14.86 5.02 6.44
N ARG A 77 -13.73 4.68 5.78
CA ARG A 77 -13.59 4.64 4.31
C ARG A 77 -13.11 3.28 3.77
N ILE A 78 -13.06 2.26 4.63
CA ILE A 78 -12.75 0.86 4.31
C ILE A 78 -13.84 -0.06 4.82
#